data_AF-A0A2W4TDB8-F1
#
_entry.id   AF-A0A2W4TDB8-F1
#
_cell.length_a   1.000
_cell.length_b   1.000
_cell.length_c   1.000
_cell.angle_alpha   90.00
_cell.angle_beta   90.00
_cell.angle_gamma   90.00
#
_symmetry.space_group_name_H-M   'P 1'
#
loop_
_entity.id
_entity.type
_entity.pdbx_description
1 polymer ?
#
loop_
_entity_poly.entity_id
_entity_poly.type
_entity_poly.pdbx_seq_one_letter_code
_entity_poly.pdbx_strand_id
1 'polypeptide(L)'
;MTANLTILEQDIRSDIGERQQLMLQIKTLYLRYQFNERDEKIFLSYSMPAIYAIWEGFIQTSFKTYVQEINKINLSVNTVHKQILCYHIENSFKQFKQYPKNYNKKVAFFDKLGEFYGADIIEITRTINTENNVGFDVLNRLLAAFNLEKIPDYYEQRSLKYELDERLLRIRNQVAHGQD
;
A
#
# COMPACT_ATOMS: atom_id res chain seq x y z
N MET A 1 24.73 16.27 14.29
CA MET A 1 23.46 16.98 14.16
C MET A 1 22.37 15.95 13.98
N THR A 2 21.59 15.64 15.02
CA THR A 2 20.39 14.83 14.88
C THR A 2 19.34 15.68 14.18
N ALA A 3 19.03 15.38 12.91
CA ALA A 3 17.92 16.01 12.24
C ALA A 3 16.64 15.67 13.02
N ASN A 4 15.87 16.70 13.42
CA ASN A 4 14.55 16.47 13.99
C ASN A 4 13.68 15.84 12.90
N LEU A 5 13.33 14.58 13.10
CA LEU A 5 12.47 13.82 12.20
C LEU A 5 11.12 14.53 12.10
N THR A 6 10.56 14.61 10.89
CA THR A 6 9.19 15.11 10.69
C THR A 6 8.16 14.20 11.37
N ILE A 7 6.95 14.70 11.65
CA ILE A 7 5.86 13.88 12.21
C ILE A 7 5.62 12.66 11.30
N LEU A 8 5.59 12.86 9.98
CA LEU A 8 5.52 11.79 8.99
C LEU A 8 6.56 10.69 9.21
N GLU A 9 7.82 11.09 9.37
CA GLU A 9 8.92 10.15 9.53
C GLU A 9 8.87 9.44 10.89
N GLN A 10 8.45 10.15 11.95
CA GLN A 10 8.25 9.54 13.27
C GLN A 10 7.16 8.47 13.22
N ASP A 11 6.02 8.78 12.62
CA ASP A 11 4.89 7.86 12.51
C ASP A 11 5.26 6.61 11.69
N ILE A 12 5.92 6.80 10.53
CA ILE A 12 6.39 5.67 9.70
C ILE A 12 7.43 4.83 10.46
N ARG A 13 8.36 5.44 11.19
CA ARG A 13 9.36 4.71 11.98
C ARG A 13 8.74 3.93 13.14
N SER A 14 7.75 4.50 13.81
CA SER A 14 6.99 3.80 14.86
C SER A 14 6.31 2.56 14.28
N ASP A 15 5.63 2.72 13.15
CA ASP A 15 4.91 1.68 12.44
C ASP A 15 5.84 0.56 11.91
N ILE A 16 7.08 0.91 11.50
CA ILE A 16 8.14 -0.07 11.21
C ILE A 16 8.54 -0.84 12.47
N GLY A 17 8.75 -0.14 13.59
CA GLY A 17 9.15 -0.76 14.87
C GLY A 17 8.12 -1.77 15.38
N GLU A 18 6.84 -1.40 15.36
CA GLU A 18 5.73 -2.27 15.75
C GLU A 18 5.68 -3.55 14.89
N ARG A 19 5.86 -3.42 13.57
CA ARG A 19 5.88 -4.59 12.68
C ARG A 19 7.11 -5.46 12.84
N GLN A 20 8.28 -4.87 13.09
CA GLN A 20 9.48 -5.64 13.41
C GLN A 20 9.30 -6.45 14.68
N GLN A 21 8.67 -5.88 15.72
CA GLN A 21 8.32 -6.62 16.94
C GLN A 21 7.35 -7.76 16.66
N LEU A 22 6.31 -7.52 15.85
CA LEU A 22 5.35 -8.56 15.48
C LEU A 22 5.99 -9.70 14.68
N MET A 23 6.84 -9.38 13.70
CA MET A 23 7.61 -10.40 12.96
C MET A 23 8.55 -11.20 13.86
N LEU A 24 9.20 -10.54 14.84
CA LEU A 24 10.05 -11.21 15.81
C LEU A 24 9.25 -12.16 16.72
N GLN A 25 8.05 -11.73 17.16
CA GLN A 25 7.16 -12.57 17.95
C GLN A 25 6.77 -13.82 17.15
N ILE A 26 6.29 -13.67 15.91
CA ILE A 26 5.97 -14.80 15.02
C ILE A 26 7.20 -15.73 14.90
N LYS A 27 8.37 -15.18 14.54
CA LYS A 27 9.60 -15.96 14.39
C LYS A 27 10.01 -16.74 15.66
N THR A 28 9.60 -16.32 16.85
CA THR A 28 10.04 -16.95 18.12
C THR A 28 8.98 -17.84 18.76
N LEU A 29 7.76 -17.92 18.23
CA LEU A 29 6.68 -18.73 18.79
C LEU A 29 7.05 -20.22 18.88
N TYR A 30 7.53 -20.82 17.78
CA TYR A 30 7.86 -22.24 17.75
C TYR A 30 8.96 -22.62 18.77
N LEU A 31 9.94 -21.72 18.98
CA LEU A 31 10.99 -21.89 19.99
C LEU A 31 10.44 -21.78 21.41
N ARG A 32 9.58 -20.77 21.66
CA ARG A 32 9.02 -20.50 22.99
C ARG A 32 8.15 -21.64 23.50
N TYR A 33 7.41 -22.26 22.60
CA TYR A 33 6.42 -23.30 22.93
C TYR A 33 6.90 -24.72 22.58
N GLN A 34 8.15 -24.90 22.17
CA GLN A 34 8.77 -26.20 21.90
C GLN A 34 7.91 -27.07 20.97
N PHE A 35 7.58 -26.53 19.79
CA PHE A 35 6.77 -27.25 18.82
C PHE A 35 7.44 -28.57 18.42
N ASN A 36 6.63 -29.63 18.28
CA ASN A 36 7.08 -30.84 17.59
C ASN A 36 7.12 -30.59 16.08
N GLU A 37 7.71 -31.52 15.31
CA GLU A 37 7.87 -31.36 13.85
C GLU A 37 6.54 -31.09 13.11
N ARG A 38 5.44 -31.69 13.56
CA ARG A 38 4.11 -31.50 12.95
C ARG A 38 3.60 -30.08 13.20
N ASP A 39 3.66 -29.63 14.44
CA ASP A 39 3.20 -28.29 14.84
C ASP A 39 4.07 -27.20 14.22
N GLU A 40 5.39 -27.43 14.12
CA GLU A 40 6.32 -26.54 13.43
C GLU A 40 5.97 -26.41 11.94
N LYS A 41 5.72 -27.52 11.26
CA LYS A 41 5.35 -27.50 9.84
C LYS A 41 4.05 -26.71 9.61
N ILE A 42 3.02 -26.96 10.42
CA ILE A 42 1.76 -26.21 10.36
C ILE A 42 2.03 -24.72 10.61
N PHE A 43 2.79 -24.41 11.65
CA PHE A 43 3.12 -23.04 12.01
C PHE A 43 3.84 -22.29 10.90
N LEU A 44 4.84 -22.91 10.25
CA LEU A 44 5.58 -22.30 9.16
C LEU A 44 4.67 -21.97 7.98
N SER A 45 3.78 -22.90 7.57
CA SER A 45 2.82 -22.65 6.49
C SER A 45 1.89 -21.49 6.82
N TYR A 46 1.29 -21.47 8.01
CA TYR A 46 0.35 -20.42 8.40
C TYR A 46 1.00 -19.10 8.83
N SER A 47 2.31 -19.07 9.06
CA SER A 47 3.07 -17.83 9.28
C SER A 47 3.22 -17.01 8.01
N MET A 48 3.19 -17.62 6.83
CA MET A 48 3.40 -16.92 5.56
C MET A 48 2.27 -15.92 5.24
N PRO A 49 0.98 -16.27 5.35
CA PRO A 49 -0.10 -15.28 5.30
C PRO A 49 0.03 -14.17 6.33
N ALA A 50 0.49 -14.49 7.56
CA ALA A 50 0.67 -13.49 8.61
C ALA A 50 1.78 -12.49 8.26
N ILE A 51 2.94 -12.98 7.80
CA ILE A 51 4.06 -12.14 7.33
C ILE A 51 3.61 -11.26 6.16
N TYR A 52 2.87 -11.83 5.21
CA TYR A 52 2.33 -11.07 4.10
C TYR A 52 1.34 -9.99 4.56
N ALA A 53 0.46 -10.27 5.50
CA ALA A 53 -0.49 -9.29 6.04
C ALA A 53 0.24 -8.12 6.75
N ILE A 54 1.35 -8.39 7.43
CA ILE A 54 2.22 -7.37 8.02
C ILE A 54 2.80 -6.47 6.93
N TRP A 55 3.32 -7.05 5.85
CA TRP A 55 3.85 -6.32 4.69
C TRP A 55 2.78 -5.46 4.00
N GLU A 56 1.63 -6.02 3.64
CA GLU A 56 0.56 -5.27 2.99
C GLU A 56 0.03 -4.16 3.91
N GLY A 57 -0.13 -4.45 5.19
CA GLY A 57 -0.51 -3.47 6.20
C GLY A 57 0.49 -2.31 6.30
N PHE A 58 1.79 -2.57 6.16
CA PHE A 58 2.83 -1.51 6.13
C PHE A 58 2.65 -0.56 4.97
N ILE A 59 2.47 -1.11 3.77
CA ILE A 59 2.29 -0.29 2.58
C ILE A 59 1.01 0.54 2.70
N GLN A 60 -0.11 -0.06 3.13
CA GLN A 60 -1.35 0.68 3.31
C GLN A 60 -1.23 1.80 4.36
N THR A 61 -0.67 1.51 5.54
CA THR A 61 -0.51 2.52 6.60
C THR A 61 0.45 3.62 6.18
N SER A 62 1.59 3.30 5.59
CA SER A 62 2.59 4.30 5.18
C SER A 62 2.05 5.28 4.15
N PHE A 63 1.36 4.79 3.11
CA PHE A 63 0.76 5.67 2.11
C PHE A 63 -0.42 6.46 2.69
N LYS A 64 -1.20 5.89 3.61
CA LYS A 64 -2.28 6.61 4.30
C LYS A 64 -1.73 7.76 5.15
N THR A 65 -0.67 7.53 5.93
CA THR A 65 0.01 8.56 6.71
C THR A 65 0.60 9.64 5.80
N TYR A 66 1.24 9.24 4.70
CA TYR A 66 1.75 10.18 3.69
C TYR A 66 0.66 11.09 3.12
N VAL A 67 -0.47 10.51 2.70
CA VAL A 67 -1.62 11.29 2.20
C VAL A 67 -2.18 12.22 3.27
N GLN A 68 -2.25 11.79 4.53
CA GLN A 68 -2.71 12.64 5.63
C GLN A 68 -1.84 13.89 5.77
N GLU A 69 -0.52 13.75 5.70
CA GLU A 69 0.39 14.89 5.76
C GLU A 69 0.29 15.78 4.53
N ILE A 70 0.14 15.21 3.32
CA ILE A 70 -0.09 16.03 2.11
C ILE A 70 -1.37 16.86 2.26
N ASN A 71 -2.47 16.25 2.73
CA ASN A 71 -3.74 16.96 2.85
C ASN A 71 -3.68 18.13 3.84
N LYS A 72 -2.81 18.07 4.87
CA LYS A 72 -2.59 19.21 5.78
C LYS A 72 -1.97 20.43 5.10
N ILE A 73 -1.33 20.25 3.94
CA ILE A 73 -0.74 21.34 3.14
C ILE A 73 -1.83 22.12 2.39
N ASN A 74 -3.07 21.60 2.31
CA ASN A 74 -4.20 22.25 1.65
C ASN A 74 -3.90 22.65 0.19
N LEU A 75 -3.42 21.68 -0.60
CA LEU A 75 -3.07 21.89 -2.00
C LEU A 75 -4.34 22.11 -2.85
N SER A 76 -4.21 22.90 -3.92
CA SER A 76 -5.23 23.07 -4.95
C SER A 76 -4.89 22.21 -6.17
N VAL A 77 -5.83 22.09 -7.12
CA VAL A 77 -5.60 21.38 -8.39
C VAL A 77 -4.40 21.94 -9.16
N ASN A 78 -4.09 23.22 -8.98
CA ASN A 78 -3.00 23.89 -9.69
C ASN A 78 -1.63 23.71 -9.01
N THR A 79 -1.60 23.38 -7.71
CA THR A 79 -0.35 23.28 -6.94
C THR A 79 0.05 21.84 -6.62
N VAL A 80 -0.89 20.90 -6.63
CA VAL A 80 -0.58 19.48 -6.42
C VAL A 80 0.25 18.92 -7.58
N HIS A 81 1.13 17.97 -7.27
CA HIS A 81 1.91 17.30 -8.29
C HIS A 81 1.03 16.46 -9.22
N LYS A 82 1.33 16.46 -10.52
CA LYS A 82 0.47 15.87 -11.56
C LYS A 82 0.22 14.36 -11.39
N GLN A 83 1.19 13.57 -10.93
CA GLN A 83 0.93 12.13 -10.72
C GLN A 83 -0.03 11.90 -9.53
N ILE A 84 0.12 12.64 -8.43
CA ILE A 84 -0.79 12.57 -7.29
C ILE A 84 -2.20 13.01 -7.70
N LEU A 85 -2.31 14.09 -8.49
CA LEU A 85 -3.58 14.54 -9.04
C LEU A 85 -4.23 13.47 -9.92
N CYS A 86 -3.45 12.85 -10.83
CA CYS A 86 -3.93 11.78 -11.69
C CYS A 86 -4.46 10.60 -10.85
N TYR A 87 -3.67 10.14 -9.87
CA TYR A 87 -4.08 9.09 -8.93
C TYR A 87 -5.39 9.44 -8.22
N HIS A 88 -5.52 10.68 -7.73
CA HIS A 88 -6.71 11.12 -7.03
C HIS A 88 -7.94 11.16 -7.95
N ILE A 89 -7.80 11.71 -9.16
CA ILE A 89 -8.88 11.79 -10.15
C ILE A 89 -9.35 10.39 -10.55
N GLU A 90 -8.44 9.47 -10.84
CA GLU A 90 -8.81 8.09 -11.24
C GLU A 90 -9.57 7.34 -10.14
N ASN A 91 -9.30 7.65 -8.87
CA ASN A 91 -10.04 7.09 -7.73
C ASN A 91 -11.38 7.80 -7.49
N SER A 92 -11.46 9.10 -7.73
CA SER A 92 -12.67 9.92 -7.52
C SER A 92 -13.71 9.77 -8.64
N PHE A 93 -13.25 9.41 -9.84
CA PHE A 93 -14.05 9.36 -11.08
C PHE A 93 -13.84 8.03 -11.82
N LYS A 94 -14.58 7.00 -11.42
CA LYS A 94 -14.62 5.69 -12.12
C LYS A 94 -15.03 5.82 -13.60
N GLN A 95 -15.67 6.92 -13.96
CA GLN A 95 -16.12 7.28 -15.30
C GLN A 95 -14.97 7.38 -16.32
N PHE A 96 -13.73 7.65 -15.89
CA PHE A 96 -12.56 7.60 -16.77
C PHE A 96 -12.20 6.17 -17.20
N LYS A 97 -12.56 5.16 -16.40
CA LYS A 97 -12.43 3.74 -16.76
C LYS A 97 -13.66 3.24 -17.52
N GLN A 98 -14.84 3.68 -17.10
CA GLN A 98 -16.10 3.26 -17.69
C GLN A 98 -17.04 4.45 -17.88
N TYR A 99 -17.06 4.99 -19.11
CA TYR A 99 -17.84 6.17 -19.42
C TYR A 99 -19.36 5.91 -19.29
N PRO A 100 -20.15 6.83 -18.68
CA PRO A 100 -21.58 6.63 -18.52
C PRO A 100 -22.33 6.55 -19.85
N LYS A 101 -23.20 5.53 -20.00
CA LYS A 101 -24.05 5.39 -21.20
C LYS A 101 -25.26 6.32 -21.17
N ASN A 102 -25.91 6.44 -20.02
CA ASN A 102 -27.12 7.25 -19.83
C ASN A 102 -26.78 8.75 -19.77
N TYR A 103 -27.55 9.58 -20.47
CA TYR A 103 -27.30 11.03 -20.58
C TYR A 103 -27.29 11.74 -19.22
N ASN A 104 -28.24 11.46 -18.33
CA ASN A 104 -28.29 12.08 -16.99
C ASN A 104 -27.05 11.71 -16.16
N LYS A 105 -26.52 10.50 -16.32
CA LYS A 105 -25.26 10.10 -15.67
C LYS A 105 -24.04 10.81 -16.27
N LYS A 106 -24.09 11.22 -17.55
CA LYS A 106 -23.05 12.05 -18.17
C LYS A 106 -23.09 13.47 -17.61
N VAL A 107 -24.29 14.05 -17.52
CA VAL A 107 -24.49 15.38 -16.89
C VAL A 107 -23.94 15.39 -15.47
N ALA A 108 -24.37 14.45 -14.62
CA ALA A 108 -23.85 14.34 -13.24
C ALA A 108 -22.33 14.10 -13.17
N PHE A 109 -21.73 13.43 -14.15
CA PHE A 109 -20.28 13.27 -14.21
C PHE A 109 -19.59 14.61 -14.51
N PHE A 110 -20.07 15.37 -15.48
CA PHE A 110 -19.48 16.67 -15.82
C PHE A 110 -19.73 17.73 -14.74
N ASP A 111 -20.90 17.71 -14.08
CA ASP A 111 -21.18 18.59 -12.94
C ASP A 111 -20.17 18.33 -11.81
N LYS A 112 -19.99 17.06 -11.41
CA LYS A 112 -19.01 16.67 -10.38
C LYS A 112 -17.57 17.00 -10.80
N LEU A 113 -17.26 16.88 -12.10
CA LEU A 113 -15.94 17.25 -12.61
C LEU A 113 -15.72 18.77 -12.52
N GLY A 114 -16.74 19.57 -12.85
CA GLY A 114 -16.72 21.02 -12.69
C GLY A 114 -16.53 21.44 -11.23
N GLU A 115 -17.28 20.84 -10.30
CA GLU A 115 -17.12 21.03 -8.86
C GLU A 115 -15.69 20.71 -8.38
N PHE A 116 -15.13 19.59 -8.86
CA PHE A 116 -13.77 19.19 -8.52
C PHE A 116 -12.70 20.19 -8.96
N TYR A 117 -12.78 20.69 -10.19
CA TYR A 117 -11.84 21.70 -10.68
C TYR A 117 -12.12 23.12 -10.14
N GLY A 118 -13.32 23.36 -9.64
CA GLY A 118 -13.71 24.61 -8.97
C GLY A 118 -13.37 24.65 -7.48
N ALA A 119 -12.92 23.53 -6.88
CA ALA A 119 -12.55 23.49 -5.48
C ALA A 119 -11.22 24.20 -5.21
N ASP A 120 -11.19 25.04 -4.18
CA ASP A 120 -9.96 25.75 -3.75
C ASP A 120 -8.89 24.80 -3.20
N ILE A 121 -9.34 23.75 -2.51
CA ILE A 121 -8.49 22.73 -1.88
C ILE A 121 -8.98 21.36 -2.32
N ILE A 122 -8.05 20.48 -2.67
CA ILE A 122 -8.33 19.08 -2.93
C ILE A 122 -7.99 18.22 -1.70
N GLU A 123 -8.92 17.36 -1.30
CA GLU A 123 -8.66 16.34 -0.30
C GLU A 123 -8.32 15.01 -0.98
N ILE A 124 -7.03 14.66 -1.02
CA ILE A 124 -6.59 13.41 -1.64
C ILE A 124 -7.14 12.24 -0.83
N THR A 125 -7.68 11.24 -1.54
CA THR A 125 -8.24 10.04 -0.92
C THR A 125 -7.19 9.27 -0.13
N ARG A 126 -7.55 8.91 1.10
CA ARG A 126 -6.73 8.06 1.98
C ARG A 126 -6.84 6.57 1.65
N THR A 127 -7.75 6.20 0.76
CA THR A 127 -7.92 4.82 0.31
C THR A 127 -6.83 4.48 -0.69
N ILE A 128 -5.97 3.53 -0.32
CA ILE A 128 -4.88 3.04 -1.16
C ILE A 128 -5.35 1.79 -1.90
N ASN A 129 -5.39 1.86 -3.23
CA ASN A 129 -5.77 0.71 -4.04
C ASN A 129 -4.57 -0.25 -4.22
N THR A 130 -4.50 -1.26 -3.36
CA THR A 130 -3.49 -2.33 -3.43
C THR A 130 -3.84 -3.48 -4.38
N GLU A 131 -4.92 -3.39 -5.17
CA GLU A 131 -5.33 -4.43 -6.12
C GLU A 131 -5.45 -5.84 -5.49
N ASN A 132 -5.81 -5.89 -4.20
CA ASN A 132 -5.88 -7.09 -3.33
C ASN A 132 -4.53 -7.76 -2.99
N ASN A 133 -3.43 -7.37 -3.64
CA ASN A 133 -2.10 -7.96 -3.46
C ASN A 133 -1.00 -6.92 -3.67
N VAL A 134 -0.18 -6.65 -2.65
CA VAL A 134 0.99 -5.77 -2.80
C VAL A 134 2.21 -6.58 -3.24
N GLY A 135 2.27 -6.85 -4.55
CA GLY A 135 3.46 -7.37 -5.22
C GLY A 135 4.44 -6.26 -5.61
N PHE A 136 5.54 -6.63 -6.27
CA PHE A 136 6.58 -5.69 -6.67
C PHE A 136 6.09 -4.62 -7.65
N ASP A 137 5.33 -5.04 -8.68
CA ASP A 137 4.81 -4.12 -9.68
C ASP A 137 3.76 -3.16 -9.07
N VAL A 138 2.94 -3.65 -8.13
CA VAL A 138 1.95 -2.84 -7.39
C VAL A 138 2.66 -1.81 -6.51
N LEU A 139 3.70 -2.22 -5.77
CA LEU A 139 4.51 -1.31 -4.95
C LEU A 139 5.10 -0.18 -5.80
N ASN A 140 5.77 -0.52 -6.91
CA ASN A 140 6.40 0.47 -7.78
C ASN A 140 5.38 1.36 -8.53
N ARG A 141 4.18 0.84 -8.82
CA ARG A 141 3.07 1.64 -9.34
C ARG A 141 2.59 2.66 -8.30
N LEU A 142 2.43 2.24 -7.04
CA LEU A 142 2.06 3.14 -5.94
C LEU A 142 3.12 4.22 -5.72
N LEU A 143 4.40 3.85 -5.63
CA LEU A 143 5.50 4.81 -5.50
C LEU A 143 5.46 5.87 -6.62
N ALA A 144 5.33 5.42 -7.88
CA ALA A 144 5.24 6.33 -9.02
C ALA A 144 4.00 7.24 -9.00
N ALA A 145 2.84 6.72 -8.59
CA ALA A 145 1.60 7.48 -8.46
C ALA A 145 1.73 8.64 -7.45
N PHE A 146 2.56 8.45 -6.43
CA PHE A 146 2.85 9.46 -5.41
C PHE A 146 4.14 10.25 -5.64
N ASN A 147 4.70 10.19 -6.86
CA ASN A 147 5.95 10.88 -7.22
C ASN A 147 7.15 10.48 -6.35
N LEU A 148 7.20 9.24 -5.90
CA LEU A 148 8.31 8.66 -5.14
C LEU A 148 9.20 7.83 -6.07
N GLU A 149 10.47 7.72 -5.69
CA GLU A 149 11.44 6.89 -6.41
C GLU A 149 11.01 5.42 -6.37
N LYS A 150 11.14 4.75 -7.52
CA LYS A 150 10.86 3.31 -7.63
C LYS A 150 11.99 2.51 -6.99
N ILE A 151 11.63 1.39 -6.39
CA ILE A 151 12.60 0.45 -5.84
C ILE A 151 13.12 -0.43 -6.99
N PRO A 152 14.45 -0.58 -7.15
CA PRO A 152 15.03 -1.47 -8.15
C PRO A 152 14.67 -2.93 -7.84
N ASP A 153 14.60 -3.78 -8.86
CA ASP A 153 14.32 -5.21 -8.66
C ASP A 153 15.44 -5.88 -7.85
N TYR A 154 16.69 -5.56 -8.13
CA TYR A 154 17.83 -6.20 -7.46
C TYR A 154 18.31 -5.40 -6.25
N TYR A 155 18.34 -6.06 -5.09
CA TYR A 155 18.98 -5.58 -3.87
C TYR A 155 19.86 -6.70 -3.29
N GLU A 156 21.14 -6.43 -3.05
CA GLU A 156 22.11 -7.41 -2.51
C GLU A 156 22.03 -8.79 -3.22
N GLN A 157 22.01 -8.78 -4.55
CA GLN A 157 21.92 -9.97 -5.42
C GLN A 157 20.60 -10.75 -5.37
N ARG A 158 19.56 -10.24 -4.71
CA ARG A 158 18.22 -10.84 -4.67
C ARG A 158 17.25 -10.04 -5.54
N SER A 159 16.44 -10.73 -6.32
CA SER A 159 15.30 -10.12 -7.02
C SER A 159 14.14 -9.95 -6.03
N LEU A 160 13.84 -8.70 -5.67
CA LEU A 160 12.70 -8.33 -4.86
C LEU A 160 11.38 -8.72 -5.54
N LYS A 161 11.33 -8.66 -6.88
CA LYS A 161 10.19 -9.17 -7.63
C LYS A 161 9.95 -10.65 -7.36
N TYR A 162 10.99 -11.46 -7.45
CA TYR A 162 10.89 -12.89 -7.16
C TYR A 162 10.53 -13.16 -5.68
N GLU A 163 11.14 -12.45 -4.73
CA GLU A 163 10.86 -12.65 -3.30
C GLU A 163 9.43 -12.24 -2.92
N LEU A 164 8.90 -11.14 -3.46
CA LEU A 164 7.53 -10.69 -3.16
C LEU A 164 6.48 -11.52 -3.91
N ASP A 165 6.64 -11.67 -5.22
CA ASP A 165 5.59 -12.24 -6.07
C ASP A 165 5.63 -13.78 -6.04
N GLU A 166 6.81 -14.37 -6.27
CA GLU A 166 6.95 -15.83 -6.42
C GLU A 166 7.16 -16.58 -5.11
N ARG A 167 7.65 -15.92 -4.05
CA ARG A 167 7.73 -16.54 -2.72
C ARG A 167 6.58 -16.11 -1.85
N LEU A 168 6.54 -14.85 -1.42
CA LEU A 168 5.62 -14.43 -0.37
C LEU A 168 4.15 -14.51 -0.81
N LEU A 169 3.79 -13.88 -1.94
CA LEU A 169 2.42 -13.87 -2.46
C LEU A 169 1.95 -15.25 -2.89
N ARG A 170 2.78 -15.99 -3.63
CA ARG A 170 2.44 -17.35 -4.08
C ARG A 170 2.16 -18.28 -2.90
N ILE A 171 3.05 -18.32 -1.90
CA ILE A 171 2.86 -19.18 -0.73
C ILE A 171 1.63 -18.73 0.07
N ARG A 172 1.42 -17.42 0.27
CA ARG A 172 0.20 -16.91 0.91
C ARG A 172 -1.07 -17.37 0.19
N ASN A 173 -1.08 -17.33 -1.15
CA ASN A 173 -2.24 -17.76 -1.94
C ASN A 173 -2.45 -19.27 -1.85
N GLN A 174 -1.39 -20.08 -1.91
CA GLN A 174 -1.48 -21.53 -1.74
C GLN A 174 -2.11 -21.90 -0.40
N VAL A 175 -1.59 -21.32 0.69
CA VAL A 175 -2.09 -21.55 2.05
C VAL A 175 -3.56 -21.09 2.18
N ALA A 176 -3.91 -19.91 1.64
CA ALA A 176 -5.29 -19.40 1.69
C ALA A 176 -6.29 -20.26 0.89
N HIS A 177 -5.83 -20.94 -0.15
CA HIS A 177 -6.63 -21.86 -0.96
C HIS A 177 -6.58 -23.32 -0.47
N GLY A 178 -5.88 -23.60 0.63
CA GLY A 178 -5.73 -24.95 1.18
C GLY A 178 -4.90 -25.89 0.29
N GLN A 179 -4.00 -25.33 -0.52
CA GLN A 179 -3.03 -26.08 -1.30
C GLN A 179 -1.75 -26.19 -0.46
N ASP A 180 -1.39 -27.41 -0.07
CA ASP A 180 -0.16 -27.72 0.69
C ASP A 180 1.11 -27.48 -0.14
#